data_AF-A0A962GRJ6-F1
#
_entry.id   AF-A0A962GRJ6-F1
#
_cell.length_a   1.000
_cell.length_b   1.000
_cell.length_c   1.000
_cell.angle_alpha   90.00
_cell.angle_beta   90.00
_cell.angle_gamma   90.00
#
_symmetry.space_group_name_H-M   'P 1'
#
loop_
_entity.id
_entity.type
_entity.pdbx_description
1 polymer ?
#
loop_
_entity_poly.entity_id
_entity_poly.type
_entity_poly.pdbx_seq_one_letter_code
_entity_poly.pdbx_strand_id
1 'polypeptide(L)'
;RDESLHCEGITRLFHAFTKERDCLTKAVKEDIIDCCQKTVRLEDAFIDLAFEMGPVPGMTAKEIKKYIRYIADWRLGQLGFQPIYMIDEHPLPWLAPLLNGVEHANFFETRATEYSKAATRGNWNDVWDSFDRRKKIRANDDAAPEDDGDDMFKQAGVAAE
;
A
#
# COMPACT_ATOMS: atom_id res chain seq x y z
N ARG A 1 -7.52 -1.12 -3.99
CA ARG A 1 -6.36 -1.80 -3.37
C ARG A 1 -5.66 -0.92 -2.35
N ASP A 2 -5.18 0.26 -2.74
CA ASP A 2 -4.39 1.14 -1.86
C ASP A 2 -5.21 1.71 -0.70
N GLU A 3 -6.45 2.17 -0.98
CA GLU A 3 -7.31 2.71 0.07
C GLU A 3 -7.68 1.68 1.15
N SER A 4 -7.80 0.40 0.76
CA SER A 4 -7.99 -0.69 1.72
C SER A 4 -6.79 -0.85 2.65
N LEU A 5 -5.57 -0.73 2.11
CA LEU A 5 -4.32 -0.79 2.90
C LEU A 5 -4.17 0.44 3.80
N HIS A 6 -4.56 1.63 3.33
CA HIS A 6 -4.58 2.85 4.15
C HIS A 6 -5.53 2.69 5.34
N CYS A 7 -6.77 2.27 5.07
CA CYS A 7 -7.78 2.01 6.10
C CYS A 7 -7.28 0.99 7.13
N GLU A 8 -6.69 -0.11 6.67
CA GLU A 8 -6.15 -1.16 7.56
C GLU A 8 -5.00 -0.63 8.43
N GLY A 9 -4.05 0.10 7.83
CA GLY A 9 -2.93 0.70 8.55
C GLY A 9 -3.38 1.68 9.65
N ILE A 10 -4.32 2.58 9.31
CA ILE A 10 -4.88 3.55 10.27
C ILE A 10 -5.64 2.85 11.38
N THR A 11 -6.42 1.82 11.06
CA THR A 11 -7.17 1.03 12.05
C THR A 11 -6.22 0.36 13.05
N ARG A 12 -5.14 -0.26 12.56
CA ARG A 12 -4.13 -0.87 13.42
C ARG A 12 -3.44 0.16 14.32
N LEU A 13 -3.08 1.32 13.77
CA LEU A 13 -2.51 2.43 14.52
C LEU A 13 -3.47 2.93 15.61
N PHE A 14 -4.76 3.09 15.30
CA PHE A 14 -5.77 3.49 16.26
C PHE A 14 -5.84 2.53 17.46
N HIS A 15 -5.87 1.21 17.22
CA HIS A 15 -5.90 0.22 18.30
C HIS A 15 -4.61 0.20 19.14
N ALA A 16 -3.44 0.31 18.49
CA ALA A 16 -2.17 0.39 19.19
C ALA A 16 -2.09 1.63 20.09
N PHE A 17 -2.44 2.79 19.53
CA PHE A 17 -2.37 4.07 20.23
C PHE A 17 -3.35 4.14 21.41
N THR A 18 -4.60 3.69 21.20
CA THR A 18 -5.61 3.68 22.28
C THR A 18 -5.22 2.73 23.41
N LYS A 19 -4.62 1.57 23.09
CA LYS A 19 -4.10 0.63 24.09
C LYS A 19 -2.91 1.18 24.88
N GLU A 20 -1.99 1.89 24.23
CA GLU A 20 -0.80 2.45 24.88
C GLU A 20 -1.10 3.66 25.76
N ARG A 21 -2.08 4.48 25.38
CA ARG A 21 -2.36 5.77 26.03
C ARG A 21 -3.61 5.81 26.90
N ASP A 22 -4.44 4.77 26.86
CA ASP A 22 -5.75 4.70 27.51
C ASP A 22 -6.60 5.97 27.28
N CYS A 23 -6.53 6.50 26.05
CA CYS A 23 -7.11 7.79 25.69
C CYS A 23 -8.52 7.69 25.10
N LEU A 24 -9.07 6.47 24.96
CA LEU A 24 -10.39 6.23 24.38
C LEU A 24 -11.50 6.48 25.42
N THR A 25 -11.59 7.73 25.86
CA THR A 25 -12.59 8.20 26.82
C THR A 25 -13.99 8.17 26.21
N LYS A 26 -15.01 8.29 27.06
CA LYS A 26 -16.41 8.39 26.59
C LYS A 26 -16.61 9.55 25.61
N ALA A 27 -16.03 10.72 25.89
CA ALA A 27 -16.16 11.88 25.01
C ALA A 27 -15.56 11.62 23.62
N VAL A 28 -14.39 10.98 23.55
CA VAL A 28 -13.76 10.61 22.27
C VAL A 28 -14.59 9.58 21.51
N LYS A 29 -15.17 8.60 22.21
CA LYS A 29 -16.07 7.61 21.60
C LYS A 29 -17.31 8.27 20.98
N GLU A 30 -17.91 9.22 21.70
CA GLU A 30 -19.08 9.97 21.21
C GLU A 30 -18.71 10.85 20.02
N ASP A 31 -17.54 11.49 20.04
CA ASP A 31 -17.05 12.32 18.93
C ASP A 31 -16.79 11.51 17.65
N ILE A 32 -16.23 10.30 17.77
CA ILE A 32 -16.06 9.36 16.64
C ILE A 32 -17.41 9.00 16.02
N ILE A 33 -18.42 8.71 16.86
CA ILE A 33 -19.78 8.37 16.41
C ILE A 33 -20.43 9.56 15.71
N ASP A 34 -20.33 10.77 16.28
CA ASP A 34 -20.87 11.99 15.68
C ASP A 34 -20.20 12.30 14.33
N CYS A 35 -18.87 12.18 14.27
CA CYS A 35 -18.12 12.32 13.02
C CYS A 35 -18.59 11.33 11.96
N CYS A 36 -18.81 10.06 12.31
CA CYS A 36 -19.34 9.06 11.39
C CYS A 36 -20.73 9.45 10.85
N GLN A 37 -21.65 9.85 11.74
CA GLN A 37 -22.99 10.28 11.35
C GLN A 37 -22.97 11.54 10.48
N LYS A 38 -22.10 12.50 10.80
CA LYS A 38 -21.91 13.72 10.02
C LYS A 38 -21.40 13.42 8.61
N THR A 39 -20.41 12.54 8.48
CA THR A 39 -19.91 12.09 7.18
C THR A 39 -21.03 11.45 6.35
N VAL A 40 -21.84 10.56 6.93
CA VAL A 40 -22.97 9.95 6.19
C VAL A 40 -23.97 11.00 5.71
N ARG A 41 -24.26 12.05 6.49
CA ARG A 41 -25.15 13.14 6.06
C ARG A 41 -24.56 13.94 4.89
N LEU A 42 -23.24 14.18 4.89
CA LEU A 42 -22.55 14.86 3.80
C LEU A 42 -22.56 14.00 2.52
N GLU A 43 -22.29 12.71 2.66
CA GLU A 43 -22.37 11.76 1.54
C GLU A 43 -23.80 11.65 0.99
N ASP A 44 -24.83 11.67 1.83
CA ASP A 44 -26.21 11.68 1.38
C ASP A 44 -26.50 12.91 0.49
N ALA A 45 -26.02 14.10 0.88
CA ALA A 45 -26.18 15.32 0.10
C ALA A 45 -25.36 15.29 -1.20
N PHE A 46 -24.15 14.72 -1.16
CA PHE A 46 -23.34 14.51 -2.35
C PHE A 46 -24.00 13.54 -3.34
N ILE A 47 -24.63 12.47 -2.84
CA ILE A 47 -25.37 11.52 -3.67
C ILE A 47 -26.61 12.21 -4.28
N ASP A 48 -27.33 13.03 -3.51
CA ASP A 48 -28.46 13.77 -4.08
C ASP A 48 -28.01 14.67 -5.23
N LEU A 49 -26.90 15.39 -5.06
CA LEU A 49 -26.27 16.20 -6.11
C LEU A 49 -25.84 15.36 -7.33
N ALA A 50 -25.16 14.23 -7.10
CA ALA A 50 -24.66 13.36 -8.16
C ALA A 50 -25.78 12.73 -9.01
N PHE A 51 -26.96 12.57 -8.42
CA PHE A 51 -28.15 11.98 -9.06
C PHE A 51 -29.19 13.03 -9.48
N GLU A 52 -28.87 14.34 -9.48
CA GLU A 52 -29.79 15.41 -9.88
C GLU A 52 -30.36 15.24 -11.29
N MET A 53 -29.57 14.69 -12.22
CA MET A 53 -30.01 14.43 -13.60
C MET A 53 -30.81 13.12 -13.74
N GLY A 54 -31.14 12.46 -12.64
CA GLY A 54 -31.87 11.20 -12.60
C GLY A 54 -31.00 9.97 -12.36
N PRO A 55 -31.63 8.79 -12.21
CA PRO A 55 -30.94 7.54 -11.94
C PRO A 55 -30.07 7.06 -13.10
N VAL A 56 -28.98 6.39 -12.76
CA VAL A 56 -28.11 5.70 -13.73
C VAL A 56 -28.65 4.28 -13.92
N PRO A 57 -28.66 3.72 -15.15
CA PRO A 57 -29.09 2.34 -15.37
C PRO A 57 -28.36 1.36 -14.45
N GLY A 58 -29.12 0.58 -13.67
CA GLY A 58 -28.58 -0.42 -12.74
C GLY A 58 -28.12 0.13 -11.38
N MET A 59 -28.33 1.43 -11.10
CA MET A 59 -27.92 2.03 -9.83
C MET A 59 -28.82 3.21 -9.44
N THR A 60 -29.49 3.10 -8.30
CA THR A 60 -30.29 4.19 -7.74
C THR A 60 -29.55 4.91 -6.61
N ALA A 61 -29.84 6.21 -6.44
CA ALA A 61 -29.35 6.99 -5.29
C ALA A 61 -29.64 6.29 -3.95
N LYS A 62 -30.83 5.67 -3.82
CA LYS A 62 -31.24 4.95 -2.61
C LYS A 62 -30.35 3.74 -2.31
N GLU A 63 -29.96 2.97 -3.31
CA GLU A 63 -29.07 1.82 -3.12
C GLU A 63 -27.66 2.25 -2.72
N ILE A 64 -27.16 3.33 -3.32
CA ILE A 64 -25.85 3.90 -2.96
C ILE A 64 -25.86 4.46 -1.53
N LYS A 65 -26.92 5.17 -1.14
CA LYS A 65 -27.12 5.64 0.24
C LYS A 65 -27.16 4.48 1.25
N LYS A 66 -27.78 3.35 0.88
CA LYS A 66 -27.77 2.13 1.70
C LYS A 66 -26.36 1.52 1.78
N TYR A 67 -25.61 1.55 0.67
CA TYR A 67 -24.22 1.09 0.64
C TYR A 67 -23.29 1.92 1.53
N ILE A 68 -23.41 3.25 1.53
CA ILE A 68 -22.63 4.11 2.43
C ILE A 68 -22.90 3.76 3.91
N ARG A 69 -24.16 3.49 4.28
CA ARG A 69 -24.51 3.07 5.66
C ARG A 69 -23.93 1.70 6.01
N TYR A 70 -23.94 0.75 5.08
CA TYR A 70 -23.27 -0.55 5.23
C TYR A 70 -21.76 -0.38 5.50
N ILE A 71 -21.08 0.47 4.71
CA ILE A 71 -19.65 0.75 4.90
C ILE A 71 -19.39 1.48 6.22
N ALA A 72 -20.26 2.42 6.61
CA ALA A 72 -20.14 3.13 7.88
C ALA A 72 -20.19 2.17 9.08
N ASP A 73 -21.16 1.25 9.11
CA ASP A 73 -21.26 0.22 10.14
C ASP A 73 -20.05 -0.72 10.12
N TRP A 74 -19.58 -1.12 8.94
CA TRP A 74 -18.39 -1.95 8.80
C TRP A 74 -17.12 -1.27 9.35
N ARG A 75 -16.92 0.02 9.06
CA ARG A 75 -15.79 0.81 9.57
C ARG A 75 -15.87 1.04 11.08
N LEU A 76 -17.06 1.31 11.62
CA LEU A 76 -17.27 1.38 13.07
C LEU A 76 -16.94 0.05 13.75
N GLY A 77 -17.35 -1.07 13.16
CA GLY A 77 -16.99 -2.41 13.65
C GLY A 77 -15.49 -2.66 13.68
N GLN A 78 -14.75 -2.22 12.65
CA GLN A 78 -13.27 -2.31 12.63
C GLN A 78 -12.60 -1.50 13.75
N LEU A 79 -13.22 -0.40 14.17
CA LEU A 79 -12.77 0.41 15.32
C LEU A 79 -13.28 -0.13 16.67
N GLY A 80 -14.09 -1.19 16.69
CA GLY A 80 -14.63 -1.80 17.91
C GLY A 80 -15.93 -1.18 18.45
N PHE A 81 -16.64 -0.41 17.62
CA PHE A 81 -17.90 0.23 17.96
C PHE A 81 -19.10 -0.62 17.51
N GLN A 82 -20.26 -0.36 18.12
CA GLN A 82 -21.52 -0.97 17.70
C GLN A 82 -22.04 -0.31 16.42
N PRO A 83 -22.69 -1.07 15.52
CA PRO A 83 -23.33 -0.52 14.32
C PRO A 83 -24.44 0.47 14.69
N ILE A 84 -24.63 1.47 13.82
CA ILE A 84 -25.65 2.52 13.99
C ILE A 84 -26.84 2.27 13.07
N TYR A 85 -26.57 1.81 11.83
CA TYR A 85 -27.59 1.66 10.80
C TYR A 85 -28.12 0.23 10.67
N MET A 86 -27.47 -0.74 11.30
CA MET A 86 -27.85 -2.17 11.36
C MET A 86 -28.04 -2.76 9.96
N ILE A 87 -27.14 -2.43 9.02
CA ILE A 87 -27.17 -2.98 7.67
C ILE A 87 -26.19 -4.16 7.58
N ASP A 88 -26.72 -5.37 7.71
CA ASP A 88 -25.89 -6.58 7.74
C ASP A 88 -25.51 -7.09 6.33
N GLU A 89 -26.41 -6.89 5.36
CA GLU A 89 -26.23 -7.40 4.00
C GLU A 89 -25.66 -6.35 3.05
N HIS A 90 -24.68 -6.75 2.24
CA HIS A 90 -24.07 -5.90 1.22
C HIS A 90 -25.10 -5.54 0.14
N PRO A 91 -25.55 -4.27 0.04
CA PRO A 91 -26.70 -3.90 -0.79
C PRO A 91 -26.40 -3.89 -2.30
N LEU A 92 -25.12 -3.89 -2.69
CA LEU A 92 -24.66 -3.90 -4.09
C LEU A 92 -23.72 -5.09 -4.35
N PRO A 93 -24.21 -6.35 -4.33
CA PRO A 93 -23.35 -7.53 -4.34
C PRO A 93 -22.46 -7.65 -5.58
N TRP A 94 -22.89 -7.06 -6.70
CA TRP A 94 -22.12 -7.00 -7.96
C TRP A 94 -20.88 -6.10 -7.86
N LEU A 95 -20.81 -5.18 -6.88
CA LEU A 95 -19.69 -4.26 -6.72
C LEU A 95 -18.44 -4.95 -6.14
N ALA A 96 -18.62 -5.93 -5.27
CA ALA A 96 -17.51 -6.61 -4.61
C ALA A 96 -16.60 -7.37 -5.60
N PRO A 97 -17.11 -8.11 -6.61
CA PRO A 97 -16.28 -8.68 -7.67
C PRO A 97 -15.57 -7.64 -8.54
N LEU A 98 -16.16 -6.48 -8.77
CA LEU A 98 -15.54 -5.41 -9.56
C LEU A 98 -14.35 -4.77 -8.81
N LEU A 99 -14.50 -4.52 -7.51
CA LEU A 99 -13.47 -3.90 -6.69
C LEU A 99 -12.31 -4.85 -6.33
N ASN A 100 -12.60 -6.15 -6.25
CA ASN A 100 -11.62 -7.19 -5.89
C ASN A 100 -11.12 -7.99 -7.11
N GLY A 101 -11.65 -7.70 -8.30
CA GLY A 101 -11.22 -8.33 -9.54
C GLY A 101 -9.74 -8.04 -9.79
N VAL A 102 -9.02 -9.03 -10.33
CA VAL A 102 -7.67 -8.81 -10.83
C VAL A 102 -7.79 -7.87 -12.02
N GLU A 103 -7.28 -6.65 -11.89
CA GLU A 103 -7.10 -5.77 -13.04
C GLU A 103 -6.08 -6.43 -13.98
N HIS A 104 -6.60 -7.15 -14.98
CA HIS A 104 -5.80 -7.57 -16.10
C HIS A 104 -5.50 -6.31 -16.92
N ALA A 105 -4.35 -5.68 -16.65
CA ALA A 105 -3.86 -4.59 -17.48
C ALA A 105 -3.82 -5.09 -18.93
N ASN A 106 -4.55 -4.40 -19.82
CA ASN A 106 -4.41 -4.64 -21.25
C ASN A 106 -2.98 -4.26 -21.63
N PHE A 107 -2.18 -5.26 -22.01
CA PHE A 107 -0.78 -5.13 -22.40
C PHE A 107 -0.52 -4.01 -23.43
N PHE A 108 -1.54 -3.63 -24.21
CA PHE A 108 -1.49 -2.58 -25.24
C PHE A 108 -1.80 -1.16 -24.74
N GLU A 109 -2.33 -1.01 -23.53
CA GLU A 109 -2.71 0.30 -22.95
C GLU A 109 -1.69 0.81 -21.93
N THR A 110 -0.81 -0.06 -21.43
CA THR A 110 0.26 0.30 -20.49
C THR A 110 1.39 1.04 -21.22
N ARG A 111 1.50 2.36 -21.08
CA ARG A 111 2.74 3.07 -21.43
C ARG A 111 3.79 2.84 -20.35
N ALA A 112 4.88 2.17 -20.71
CA ALA A 112 6.07 2.07 -19.86
C ALA A 112 6.70 3.45 -19.68
N THR A 113 6.40 4.15 -18.58
CA THR A 113 7.09 5.38 -18.18
C THR A 113 8.07 5.17 -17.02
N GLU A 114 8.46 3.92 -16.76
CA GLU A 114 9.61 3.65 -15.91
C GLU A 114 10.88 3.83 -16.75
N TYR A 115 11.52 4.98 -16.57
CA TYR A 115 12.93 5.16 -16.89
C TYR A 115 13.68 3.98 -16.28
N SER A 116 14.31 3.15 -17.11
CA SER A 116 15.36 2.22 -16.66
C SER A 116 16.35 3.05 -15.84
N LYS A 117 16.27 2.93 -14.51
CA LYS A 117 17.20 3.53 -13.57
C LYS A 117 18.58 3.14 -14.07
N ALA A 118 19.32 4.13 -14.57
CA ALA A 118 20.53 3.95 -15.37
C ALA A 118 21.34 2.77 -14.83
N ALA A 119 21.32 1.64 -15.56
CA ALA A 119 22.11 0.49 -15.24
C ALA A 119 23.56 0.97 -15.11
N THR A 120 24.15 0.68 -13.95
CA THR A 120 25.55 0.90 -13.61
C THR A 120 26.46 0.90 -14.84
N ARG A 121 27.18 2.00 -15.07
CA ARG A 121 28.22 2.08 -16.12
C ARG A 121 29.32 1.07 -15.80
N GLY A 122 29.68 0.26 -16.79
CA GLY A 122 30.74 -0.75 -16.71
C GLY A 122 30.55 -1.82 -17.78
N ASN A 123 31.63 -2.42 -18.27
CA ASN A 123 31.53 -3.55 -19.19
C ASN A 123 31.40 -4.85 -18.39
N TRP A 124 30.40 -5.67 -18.71
CA TRP A 124 30.23 -6.98 -18.09
C TRP A 124 31.45 -7.88 -18.29
N ASN A 125 32.19 -7.72 -19.40
CA ASN A 125 33.42 -8.48 -19.63
C ASN A 125 34.47 -8.22 -18.55
N ASP A 126 34.61 -6.98 -18.07
CA ASP A 126 35.57 -6.64 -17.01
C ASP A 126 35.20 -7.34 -15.68
N VAL A 127 33.89 -7.46 -15.42
CA VAL A 127 33.35 -8.15 -14.25
C VAL A 127 33.66 -9.64 -14.33
N TRP A 128 33.38 -10.28 -15.47
CA TRP A 128 33.65 -11.71 -15.67
C TRP A 128 35.16 -12.02 -15.63
N ASP A 129 35.99 -11.20 -16.25
CA ASP A 129 37.45 -11.33 -16.18
C ASP A 129 37.98 -11.21 -14.74
N SER A 130 37.38 -10.34 -13.91
CA SER A 130 37.72 -10.23 -12.49
C SER A 130 37.34 -11.49 -11.69
N PHE A 131 36.24 -12.15 -12.03
CA PHE A 131 35.80 -13.39 -11.40
C PHE A 131 36.70 -14.56 -11.82
N ASP A 132 37.04 -14.65 -13.11
CA ASP A 132 37.91 -15.70 -13.63
C ASP A 132 39.33 -15.57 -13.08
N ARG A 133 39.89 -14.35 -13.00
CA ARG A 133 41.18 -14.10 -12.33
C ARG A 133 41.15 -14.56 -10.87
N ARG A 134 40.11 -14.21 -10.11
CA ARG A 134 39.96 -14.63 -8.71
C ARG A 134 39.82 -16.14 -8.55
N LYS A 135 39.12 -16.82 -9.48
CA LYS A 135 39.02 -18.28 -9.49
C LYS A 135 40.35 -18.93 -9.81
N LYS A 136 41.13 -18.35 -10.72
CA LYS A 136 42.46 -18.84 -11.11
C LYS A 136 43.49 -18.65 -9.99
N ILE A 137 43.43 -17.54 -9.26
CA ILE A 137 44.25 -17.29 -8.06
C ILE A 137 43.92 -18.33 -6.98
N ARG A 138 42.64 -18.55 -6.67
CA ARG A 138 42.22 -19.58 -5.69
C ARG A 138 42.59 -21.01 -6.11
N ALA A 139 42.71 -21.28 -7.41
CA ALA A 139 43.16 -22.57 -7.90
C ALA A 139 44.69 -22.73 -7.86
N ASN A 140 45.44 -21.62 -7.78
CA ASN A 140 46.90 -21.61 -7.66
C ASN A 140 47.35 -21.59 -6.18
N ASP A 141 46.51 -21.14 -5.25
CA ASP A 141 46.79 -21.07 -3.80
C ASP A 141 46.78 -22.44 -3.07
N ASP A 142 46.45 -23.55 -3.74
CA ASP A 142 46.68 -24.91 -3.22
C ASP A 142 48.16 -25.36 -3.34
N ALA A 143 49.06 -24.46 -3.78
CA ALA A 143 50.51 -24.59 -3.69
C ALA A 143 51.09 -23.35 -2.99
N ALA A 144 51.39 -23.44 -1.69
CA ALA A 144 52.09 -22.40 -0.93
C ALA A 144 53.62 -22.45 -1.14
N PRO A 145 54.43 -21.42 -0.80
CA PRO A 145 54.10 -20.07 -0.27
C PRO A 145 54.82 -18.91 -1.03
N GLU A 146 54.42 -17.65 -0.80
CA GLU A 146 55.30 -16.56 -0.29
C GLU A 146 54.54 -15.23 -0.23
N ASP A 147 54.74 -14.55 0.90
CA ASP A 147 54.22 -13.24 1.28
C ASP A 147 54.95 -12.15 0.50
N ASP A 148 54.23 -11.41 -0.35
CA ASP A 148 54.55 -10.01 -0.64
C ASP A 148 53.22 -9.28 -0.87
N GLY A 149 52.63 -8.86 0.24
CA GLY A 149 51.36 -8.14 0.24
C GLY A 149 51.48 -6.78 -0.44
N ASP A 150 50.72 -6.60 -1.52
CA ASP A 150 50.28 -5.27 -1.95
C ASP A 150 48.78 -5.15 -1.71
N ASP A 151 48.44 -4.37 -0.67
CA ASP A 151 47.09 -4.19 -0.16
C ASP A 151 46.21 -3.46 -1.19
N MET A 152 45.10 -4.10 -1.58
CA MET A 152 44.13 -3.56 -2.56
C MET A 152 43.57 -2.18 -2.15
N PHE A 153 43.73 -1.77 -0.89
CA PHE A 153 43.31 -0.45 -0.42
C PHE A 153 44.22 0.71 -0.86
N LYS A 154 45.45 0.48 -1.33
CA LYS A 154 46.32 1.56 -1.86
C LYS A 154 45.98 2.00 -3.28
N GLN A 155 45.40 1.12 -4.10
CA GLN A 155 45.14 1.42 -5.51
C GLN A 155 43.89 2.27 -5.75
N ALA A 156 43.03 2.42 -4.73
CA ALA A 156 41.78 3.18 -4.85
C ALA A 156 41.93 4.69 -4.62
N GLY A 157 43.13 5.21 -4.33
CA GLY A 157 43.42 6.65 -4.32
C GLY A 157 42.52 7.49 -3.40
N VAL A 158 41.98 6.90 -2.33
CA VAL A 158 41.20 7.63 -1.34
C VAL A 158 42.15 8.10 -0.24
N ALA A 159 42.68 9.31 -0.41
CA ALA A 159 43.36 10.01 0.67
C ALA A 159 42.34 10.33 1.76
N ALA A 160 42.58 9.81 2.96
CA ALA A 160 41.89 10.23 4.17
C ALA A 160 42.57 11.51 4.68
N GLU A 161 41.99 12.66 4.37
CA GLU A 161 41.86 13.84 5.25
C GLU A 161 40.59 14.61 4.88
#